data_AF-A0A7S3CFY8-F1
#
_entry.id   AF-A0A7S3CFY8-F1
#
_cell.length_a   1.000
_cell.length_b   1.000
_cell.length_c   1.000
_cell.angle_alpha   90.00
_cell.angle_beta   90.00
_cell.angle_gamma   90.00
#
_symmetry.space_group_name_H-M   'P 1'
#
loop_
_entity.id
_entity.type
_entity.pdbx_description
1 polymer ?
#
loop_
_entity_poly.entity_id
_entity_poly.type
_entity_poly.pdbx_seq_one_letter_code
_entity_poly.pdbx_strand_id
1 'polypeptide(L)'
;ERFLQMCDEDPFELPEGALNPDKTDFFEGVHLGTNLQCCNWQVVNASTPANYFHLLRRQVHREFRKPLIVMSPKNLLKHPHCKDSLDNFDDDAENDRLAQIRFKRVIMDPAVTDRAPTPAPETAVEKVYFCSGQIYYKVDAKRQELE
;
A
#
# COMPACT_ATOMS: atom_id res chain seq x y z
N GLU A 1 6.59 -16.77 -1.49
CA GLU A 1 7.99 -16.49 -1.85
C GLU A 1 8.27 -16.69 -3.35
N ARG A 2 7.89 -17.83 -3.96
CA ARG A 2 8.20 -18.11 -5.39
C ARG A 2 7.80 -17.00 -6.38
N PHE A 3 6.60 -16.43 -6.24
CA PHE A 3 6.15 -15.33 -7.10
C PHE A 3 7.01 -14.06 -6.98
N LEU A 4 7.57 -13.79 -5.79
CA LEU A 4 8.48 -12.66 -5.58
C LEU A 4 9.86 -12.95 -6.20
N GLN A 5 10.36 -14.18 -6.07
CA GLN A 5 11.65 -14.58 -6.65
C GLN A 5 11.65 -14.53 -8.18
N MET A 6 10.49 -14.75 -8.79
CA MET A 6 10.33 -14.69 -10.23
C MET A 6 10.01 -13.27 -10.74
N CYS A 7 9.93 -12.25 -9.87
CA CYS A 7 9.88 -10.84 -10.30
C CYS A 7 11.20 -10.46 -10.98
N ASP A 8 11.12 -9.60 -12.00
CA ASP A 8 12.27 -9.10 -12.77
C ASP A 8 12.88 -7.81 -12.20
N GLU A 9 12.42 -7.38 -11.02
CA GLU A 9 12.93 -6.20 -10.30
C GLU A 9 14.25 -6.54 -9.60
N ASP A 10 15.26 -5.68 -9.72
CA ASP A 10 16.52 -5.82 -8.99
C ASP A 10 16.31 -5.45 -7.51
N PRO A 11 16.59 -6.37 -6.56
CA PRO A 11 16.37 -6.11 -5.14
C PRO A 11 17.33 -5.08 -4.53
N PHE A 12 18.42 -4.71 -5.22
CA PHE A 12 19.43 -3.77 -4.75
C PHE A 12 19.33 -2.40 -5.41
N GLU A 13 18.58 -2.28 -6.51
CA GLU A 13 18.36 -1.00 -7.17
C GLU A 13 17.00 -0.43 -6.77
N LEU A 14 17.04 0.71 -6.08
CA LEU A 14 15.83 1.47 -5.83
C LEU A 14 15.42 2.19 -7.13
N PRO A 15 14.12 2.22 -7.47
CA PRO A 15 13.66 2.94 -8.64
C PRO A 15 14.07 4.41 -8.56
N GLU A 16 14.50 4.98 -9.69
CA GLU A 16 14.82 6.40 -9.80
C GLU A 16 13.62 7.24 -9.31
N GLY A 17 13.89 8.26 -8.47
CA GLY A 17 12.85 9.07 -7.83
C GLY A 17 12.15 8.45 -6.61
N ALA A 18 12.52 7.24 -6.17
CA ALA A 18 11.93 6.62 -4.96
C ALA A 18 12.37 7.30 -3.65
N LEU A 19 13.61 7.78 -3.59
CA LEU A 19 14.20 8.42 -2.39
C LEU A 19 13.90 9.92 -2.32
N ASN A 20 13.85 10.60 -3.47
CA ASN A 20 13.51 12.02 -3.60
C ASN A 20 12.48 12.16 -4.73
N PRO A 21 11.19 11.98 -4.43
CA PRO A 21 10.16 12.14 -5.45
C PRO A 21 10.00 13.62 -5.77
N ASP A 22 10.64 14.10 -6.84
CA ASP A 22 10.34 15.43 -7.35
C ASP A 22 8.94 15.43 -7.96
N LYS A 23 8.13 16.41 -7.57
CA LYS A 23 6.73 16.49 -8.02
C LYS A 23 6.63 16.85 -9.50
N THR A 24 7.69 17.44 -10.06
CA THR A 24 7.83 17.80 -11.48
C THR A 24 7.93 16.59 -12.39
N ASP A 25 8.57 15.51 -11.92
CA ASP A 25 8.87 14.36 -12.78
C ASP A 25 7.59 13.56 -13.12
N PHE A 26 6.43 13.93 -12.54
CA PHE A 26 5.15 13.22 -12.65
C PHE A 26 4.70 13.11 -14.12
N PHE A 27 5.15 14.06 -14.94
CA PHE A 27 4.87 14.13 -16.37
C PHE A 27 6.03 13.63 -17.26
N GLU A 28 7.21 13.36 -16.70
CA GLU A 28 8.41 12.95 -17.45
C GLU A 28 8.61 11.43 -17.52
N GLY A 29 7.75 10.64 -16.87
CA GLY A 29 7.80 9.18 -16.97
C GLY A 29 8.94 8.54 -16.18
N VAL A 30 9.50 9.23 -15.17
CA VAL A 30 10.54 8.72 -14.25
C VAL A 30 9.94 8.40 -12.86
N HIS A 31 8.61 8.25 -12.77
CA HIS A 31 7.91 8.10 -11.50
C HIS A 31 7.74 6.65 -11.04
N LEU A 32 7.28 6.48 -9.80
CA LEU A 32 6.72 5.23 -9.24
C LEU A 32 5.65 4.57 -10.15
N GLY A 33 5.12 5.28 -11.16
CA GLY A 33 4.24 4.74 -12.20
C GLY A 33 4.98 3.87 -13.23
N THR A 34 6.20 4.25 -13.59
CA THR A 34 7.06 3.61 -14.60
C THR A 34 7.54 2.26 -14.14
N ASN A 35 8.01 2.12 -12.89
CA ASN A 35 8.37 0.81 -12.32
C ASN A 35 7.20 -0.19 -12.43
N LEU A 36 5.95 0.27 -12.21
CA LEU A 36 4.77 -0.61 -12.32
C LEU A 36 4.40 -1.00 -13.75
N GLN A 37 4.91 -0.27 -14.75
CA GLN A 37 4.82 -0.63 -16.17
C GLN A 37 6.00 -1.50 -16.60
N CYS A 38 7.19 -1.30 -16.03
CA CYS A 38 8.38 -2.09 -16.34
C CYS A 38 8.28 -3.52 -15.79
N CYS A 39 7.83 -3.68 -14.54
CA CYS A 39 7.81 -5.00 -13.88
C CYS A 39 6.95 -6.04 -14.63
N ASN A 40 7.37 -7.30 -14.58
CA ASN A 40 6.69 -8.42 -15.25
C ASN A 40 5.30 -8.69 -14.68
N TRP A 41 5.12 -8.59 -13.35
CA TRP A 41 3.84 -8.71 -12.66
C TRP A 41 3.81 -7.94 -11.33
N GLN A 42 2.62 -7.79 -10.76
CA GLN A 42 2.41 -7.10 -9.49
C GLN A 42 1.97 -8.12 -8.43
N VAL A 43 2.78 -8.28 -7.38
CA VAL A 43 2.47 -9.16 -6.24
C VAL A 43 1.92 -8.32 -5.10
N VAL A 44 0.72 -8.63 -4.62
CA VAL A 44 0.05 -7.85 -3.58
C VAL A 44 -0.55 -8.75 -2.50
N ASN A 45 -0.45 -8.29 -1.26
CA ASN A 45 -1.05 -8.90 -0.08
C ASN A 45 -1.86 -7.86 0.69
N ALA A 46 -3.14 -7.72 0.31
CA ALA A 46 -4.04 -6.72 0.89
C ALA A 46 -4.51 -7.15 2.29
N SER A 47 -4.48 -6.22 3.23
CA SER A 47 -4.95 -6.41 4.61
C SER A 47 -6.34 -5.82 4.86
N THR A 48 -6.80 -4.85 4.07
CA THR A 48 -8.11 -4.19 4.26
C THR A 48 -9.06 -4.41 3.06
N PRO A 49 -10.38 -4.52 3.30
CA PRO A 49 -11.37 -4.67 2.24
C PRO A 49 -11.35 -3.53 1.20
N ALA A 50 -11.23 -2.27 1.64
CA ALA A 50 -11.18 -1.13 0.73
C ALA A 50 -9.94 -1.19 -0.18
N ASN A 51 -8.79 -1.60 0.35
CA ASN A 51 -7.58 -1.72 -0.46
C ASN A 51 -7.70 -2.85 -1.50
N TYR A 52 -8.40 -3.95 -1.16
CA TYR A 52 -8.70 -5.01 -2.11
C TYR A 52 -9.65 -4.56 -3.22
N PHE A 53 -10.69 -3.80 -2.89
CA PHE A 53 -11.60 -3.19 -3.87
C PHE A 53 -10.86 -2.28 -4.86
N HIS A 54 -10.05 -1.35 -4.34
CA HIS A 54 -9.27 -0.43 -5.16
C HIS A 54 -8.24 -1.14 -6.03
N LEU A 55 -7.67 -2.23 -5.53
CA LEU A 55 -6.76 -3.09 -6.29
C LEU A 55 -7.44 -3.72 -7.52
N LEU A 56 -8.67 -4.23 -7.36
CA LEU A 56 -9.42 -4.82 -8.48
C LEU A 56 -9.82 -3.76 -9.52
N ARG A 57 -10.33 -2.60 -9.07
CA ARG A 57 -10.64 -1.46 -9.95
C ARG A 57 -9.44 -1.02 -10.77
N ARG A 58 -8.28 -0.91 -10.11
CA ARG A 58 -7.02 -0.51 -10.73
C ARG A 58 -6.61 -1.42 -11.89
N GLN A 59 -6.92 -2.71 -11.84
CA GLN A 59 -6.62 -3.65 -12.91
C GLN A 59 -7.34 -3.33 -14.23
N VAL A 60 -8.55 -2.74 -14.13
CA VAL A 60 -9.39 -2.38 -15.29
C VAL A 60 -9.14 -0.94 -15.73
N HIS A 61 -9.07 0.00 -14.78
CA HIS A 61 -8.99 1.44 -15.05
C HIS A 61 -7.65 1.92 -15.62
N ARG A 62 -6.58 1.16 -15.46
CA ARG A 62 -5.28 1.51 -16.04
C ARG A 62 -5.31 1.42 -17.56
N GLU A 63 -4.47 2.19 -18.22
CA GLU A 63 -4.29 2.13 -19.69
C GLU A 63 -3.40 0.95 -20.13
N PHE A 64 -2.85 0.19 -19.18
CA PHE A 64 -2.03 -0.99 -19.44
C PHE A 64 -2.52 -2.21 -18.66
N ARG A 65 -2.07 -3.40 -19.06
CA ARG A 65 -2.43 -4.67 -18.43
C ARG A 65 -1.16 -5.40 -17.99
N LYS A 66 -1.07 -5.70 -16.69
CA LYS A 66 -0.02 -6.53 -16.10
C LYS A 66 -0.66 -7.62 -15.24
N PRO A 67 -0.09 -8.83 -15.16
CA PRO A 67 -0.60 -9.85 -14.25
C PRO A 67 -0.58 -9.35 -12.79
N LEU A 68 -1.64 -9.66 -12.07
CA LEU A 68 -1.83 -9.27 -10.67
C LEU A 68 -1.95 -10.53 -9.81
N ILE A 69 -0.90 -10.80 -9.02
CA ILE A 69 -0.83 -11.94 -8.11
C ILE A 69 -1.29 -11.48 -6.74
N VAL A 70 -2.49 -11.89 -6.34
CA VAL A 70 -3.05 -11.53 -5.02
C VAL A 70 -2.92 -12.69 -4.06
N MET A 71 -2.20 -12.46 -2.96
CA MET A 71 -2.15 -13.37 -1.82
C MET A 71 -3.46 -13.25 -1.04
N SER A 72 -4.50 -13.96 -1.48
CA SER A 72 -5.83 -13.84 -0.89
C SER A 72 -5.86 -14.38 0.55
N PRO A 73 -6.26 -13.55 1.53
CA PRO A 73 -6.29 -13.94 2.93
C PRO A 73 -7.58 -14.72 3.25
N LYS A 74 -7.46 -15.99 3.67
CA LYS A 74 -8.63 -16.81 4.04
C LYS A 74 -9.27 -16.36 5.35
N ASN A 75 -8.45 -16.06 6.36
CA ASN A 75 -8.92 -15.70 7.71
C ASN A 75 -9.52 -14.30 7.78
N LEU A 76 -9.03 -13.37 6.95
CA LEU A 76 -9.49 -11.97 6.98
C LEU A 76 -10.94 -11.80 6.54
N LEU A 77 -11.49 -12.73 5.77
CA LEU A 77 -12.88 -12.70 5.30
C LEU A 77 -13.91 -12.62 6.44
N LYS A 78 -13.55 -13.10 7.64
CA LYS A 78 -14.45 -13.13 8.82
C LYS A 78 -13.86 -12.40 10.03
N HIS A 79 -12.73 -11.72 9.87
CA HIS A 79 -12.05 -11.11 11.01
C HIS A 79 -12.79 -9.85 11.47
N PRO A 80 -13.10 -9.68 12.77
CA PRO A 80 -13.95 -8.59 13.25
C PRO A 80 -13.37 -7.20 13.02
N HIS A 81 -12.04 -7.06 13.07
CA HIS A 81 -11.32 -5.82 12.81
C HIS A 81 -11.01 -5.59 11.31
N CYS A 82 -11.31 -6.56 10.44
CA CYS A 82 -11.08 -6.43 9.00
C CYS A 82 -12.35 -5.89 8.31
N LYS A 83 -12.71 -4.65 8.65
CA LYS A 83 -13.88 -3.93 8.14
C LYS A 83 -13.48 -2.51 7.79
N ASP A 84 -14.12 -1.95 6.77
CA ASP A 84 -13.93 -0.56 6.33
C ASP A 84 -15.29 0.14 6.25
N SER A 85 -15.31 1.47 6.45
CA SER A 85 -16.49 2.31 6.16
C SER A 85 -16.74 2.37 4.65
N LEU A 86 -17.99 2.58 4.25
CA LEU A 86 -18.35 2.81 2.85
C LEU A 86 -17.65 4.04 2.26
N ASP A 87 -17.34 5.03 3.10
CA ASP A 87 -16.60 6.24 2.70
C ASP A 87 -15.19 5.92 2.16
N ASN A 88 -14.61 4.77 2.53
CA ASN A 88 -13.31 4.34 2.02
C ASN A 88 -13.39 3.74 0.59
N PHE A 89 -14.61 3.54 0.06
CA PHE A 89 -14.87 2.97 -1.25
C PHE A 89 -15.38 4.01 -2.26
N ASP A 90 -16.02 5.09 -1.78
CA ASP A 90 -16.67 6.07 -2.63
C ASP A 90 -15.72 7.18 -3.08
N ASP A 91 -15.83 7.59 -4.34
CA ASP A 91 -14.99 8.60 -4.98
C ASP A 91 -15.60 10.01 -4.79
N ASP A 92 -16.12 10.31 -3.58
CA ASP A 92 -16.79 11.58 -3.29
C ASP A 92 -15.80 12.75 -3.36
N ALA A 93 -16.17 13.79 -4.13
CA ALA A 93 -15.32 14.94 -4.44
C ALA A 93 -14.90 15.78 -3.21
N GLU A 94 -15.61 15.68 -2.08
CA GLU A 94 -15.20 16.31 -0.82
C GLU A 94 -14.11 15.52 -0.07
N ASN A 95 -14.02 14.21 -0.31
CA ASN A 95 -12.97 13.32 0.22
C ASN A 95 -11.75 13.25 -0.72
N ASP A 96 -11.83 13.90 -1.89
CA ASP A 96 -10.83 13.92 -2.95
C ASP A 96 -9.72 14.96 -2.71
N ARG A 97 -9.01 14.83 -1.59
CA ARG A 97 -7.73 15.54 -1.40
C ARG A 97 -6.63 14.55 -1.05
N LEU A 98 -6.06 13.99 -2.10
CA LEU A 98 -4.73 13.38 -2.21
C LEU A 98 -4.42 12.06 -1.47
N ALA A 99 -5.17 11.59 -0.46
CA ALA A 99 -4.67 10.49 0.38
C ALA A 99 -5.64 9.36 0.76
N GLN A 100 -6.95 9.46 0.54
CA GLN A 100 -7.89 8.61 1.30
C GLN A 100 -8.52 7.46 0.51
N ILE A 101 -8.99 7.67 -0.73
CA ILE A 101 -9.73 6.66 -1.52
C ILE A 101 -8.92 6.23 -2.75
N ARG A 102 -7.91 5.38 -2.54
CA ARG A 102 -7.14 4.76 -3.62
C ARG A 102 -6.46 3.49 -3.13
N PHE A 103 -5.89 2.74 -4.05
CA PHE A 103 -5.00 1.64 -3.67
C PHE A 103 -3.79 2.18 -2.89
N LYS A 104 -3.67 1.77 -1.62
CA LYS A 104 -2.58 2.13 -0.72
C LYS A 104 -1.51 1.04 -0.80
N ARG A 105 -0.33 1.40 -1.31
CA ARG A 105 0.83 0.50 -1.41
C ARG A 105 1.39 0.19 -0.02
N VAL A 106 1.45 1.22 0.83
CA VAL A 106 1.84 1.15 2.23
C VAL A 106 0.71 1.76 3.04
N ILE A 107 0.29 1.06 4.09
CA ILE A 107 -0.68 1.56 5.07
C ILE A 107 0.15 1.97 6.28
N MET A 108 0.12 3.28 6.60
CA MET A 108 0.82 3.81 7.76
C MET A 108 0.07 3.49 9.04
N ASP A 109 0.79 3.47 10.16
CA ASP A 109 0.20 3.30 11.49
C ASP A 109 -0.77 4.45 11.79
N PRO A 110 -2.00 4.17 12.26
CA PRO A 110 -2.95 5.22 12.65
C PRO A 110 -2.44 6.15 13.77
N ALA A 111 -1.46 5.73 14.58
CA ALA A 111 -0.89 6.57 15.64
C ALA A 111 -0.07 7.75 15.10
N VAL A 112 0.43 7.66 13.86
CA VAL A 112 1.28 8.68 13.24
C VAL A 112 0.42 9.79 12.63
N THR A 113 0.62 11.01 13.12
CA THR A 113 -0.15 12.19 12.68
C THR A 113 0.44 12.88 11.46
N ASP A 114 1.77 12.85 11.29
CA ASP A 114 2.44 13.47 10.15
C ASP A 114 2.65 12.45 9.02
N ARG A 115 2.05 12.71 7.88
CA ARG A 115 2.15 11.87 6.67
C ARG A 115 2.91 12.56 5.55
N ALA A 116 3.69 13.60 5.87
CA ALA A 116 4.58 14.22 4.91
C ALA A 116 5.60 13.20 4.36
N PRO A 117 6.12 13.39 3.13
CA PRO A 117 7.19 12.55 2.58
C PRO A 117 8.45 12.51 3.46
N THR A 118 8.70 13.61 4.17
CA THR A 118 9.82 13.80 5.10
C THR A 118 9.25 14.35 6.41
N PRO A 119 8.63 13.50 7.25
CA PRO A 119 8.08 13.95 8.51
C PRO A 119 9.20 14.26 9.51
N ALA A 120 8.91 15.10 10.50
CA ALA A 120 9.84 15.32 11.61
C ALA A 120 10.04 14.00 12.39
N PRO A 121 11.23 13.77 12.99
CA PRO A 121 11.47 12.56 13.75
C PRO A 121 10.53 12.49 14.96
N GLU A 122 9.66 11.47 14.99
CA GLU A 122 8.81 11.19 16.14
C GLU A 122 9.64 10.50 17.23
N THR A 123 9.87 11.20 18.34
CA THR A 123 10.66 10.67 19.47
C THR A 123 9.92 9.65 20.33
N ALA A 124 8.59 9.55 20.17
CA ALA A 124 7.75 8.61 20.92
C ALA A 124 7.84 7.16 20.40
N VAL A 125 8.24 6.97 19.14
CA VAL A 125 8.29 5.64 18.50
C VAL A 125 9.71 5.08 18.57
N GLU A 126 9.91 4.05 19.39
CA GLU A 126 11.22 3.39 19.50
C GLU A 126 11.45 2.29 18.45
N LYS A 127 10.36 1.62 18.01
CA LYS A 127 10.43 0.43 17.15
C LYS A 127 9.36 0.44 16.09
N VAL A 128 9.75 0.17 14.84
CA VAL A 128 8.86 0.07 13.70
C VAL A 128 8.82 -1.38 13.21
N TYR A 129 7.62 -1.96 13.14
CA TYR A 129 7.41 -3.31 12.65
C TYR A 129 6.81 -3.29 11.24
N PHE A 130 7.59 -3.70 10.25
CA PHE A 130 7.07 -3.92 8.90
C PHE A 130 6.36 -5.26 8.83
N CYS A 131 5.15 -5.25 8.28
CA CYS A 131 4.37 -6.46 8.13
C CYS A 131 3.48 -6.42 6.87
N SER A 132 3.02 -7.57 6.42
CA SER A 132 2.24 -7.69 5.17
C SER A 132 1.09 -8.69 5.33
N GLY A 133 -0.12 -8.27 4.98
CA GLY A 133 -1.33 -9.09 5.02
C GLY A 133 -1.85 -9.36 6.44
N GLN A 134 -2.38 -10.56 6.64
CA GLN A 134 -3.13 -10.93 7.86
C GLN A 134 -2.37 -10.83 9.18
N ILE A 135 -1.04 -10.84 9.15
CA ILE A 135 -0.22 -10.80 10.37
C ILE A 135 -0.37 -9.46 11.11
N TYR A 136 -0.71 -8.38 10.38
CA TYR A 136 -0.95 -7.06 10.95
C TYR A 136 -1.91 -7.10 12.14
N TYR A 137 -3.04 -7.79 12.00
CA TYR A 137 -4.04 -7.87 13.07
C TYR A 137 -3.54 -8.57 14.33
N LYS A 138 -2.58 -9.51 14.21
CA LYS A 138 -1.96 -10.15 15.38
C LYS A 138 -0.96 -9.22 16.06
N VAL A 139 -0.21 -8.46 15.27
CA VAL A 139 0.75 -7.47 15.78
C VAL A 139 0.01 -6.33 16.47
N ASP A 140 -1.05 -5.81 15.86
CA ASP A 140 -1.87 -4.74 16.41
C ASP A 140 -2.60 -5.16 17.69
N ALA A 141 -3.18 -6.35 17.73
CA ALA A 141 -3.74 -6.90 18.96
C ALA A 141 -2.68 -7.02 20.07
N LYS A 142 -1.46 -7.46 19.73
CA LYS A 142 -0.39 -7.57 20.72
C LYS A 142 0.11 -6.20 21.20
N ARG A 143 0.10 -5.20 20.33
CA ARG A 143 0.43 -3.81 20.69
C ARG A 143 -0.59 -3.28 21.71
N GLN A 144 -1.88 -3.45 21.47
CA GLN A 144 -2.95 -3.02 22.37
C GLN A 144 -2.94 -3.75 23.73
N GLU A 145 -2.40 -4.97 23.81
CA GLU A 145 -2.23 -5.69 25.09
C GLU A 145 -1.05 -5.16 25.94
N LEU A 146 -0.07 -4.52 25.30
CA LEU A 146 1.15 -4.02 25.95
C LEU A 146 1.03 -2.54 26.33
N GLU A 147 0.11 -1.82 25.69
CA GLU A 147 -0.35 -0.48 26.07
C GLU A 147 -1.26 -0.52 27.30
#